data_AF-A0A351FSB7-F1
#
_entry.id   AF-A0A351FSB7-F1
#
_cell.length_a   1.000
_cell.length_b   1.000
_cell.length_c   1.000
_cell.angle_alpha   90.00
_cell.angle_beta   90.00
_cell.angle_gamma   90.00
#
_symmetry.space_group_name_H-M   'P 1'
#
loop_
_entity.id
_entity.type
_entity.pdbx_description
1 polymer ?
#
loop_
_entity_poly.entity_id
_entity_poly.type
_entity_poly.pdbx_seq_one_letter_code
_entity_poly.pdbx_strand_id
1 'polypeptide(L)'
;VHCKSPENAIAKKEYMFPFSTVVECPEDQMLAKIGPTLVGTVITKNEKLIHAATNATHIDRLNIGAIPTTKLNWLQPHEGNIIDFLFRSRAYQVPEAQLAGA
;
A
#
# COMPACT_ATOMS: atom_id res chain seq x y z
N VAL A 1 5.16 -16.48 -12.85
CA VAL A 1 4.70 -17.81 -12.35
C VAL A 1 3.22 -17.77 -12.08
N HIS A 2 2.45 -18.70 -12.64
CA HIS A 2 1.02 -18.82 -12.34
C HIS A 2 0.82 -19.59 -11.02
N CYS A 3 0.14 -19.01 -10.04
CA CYS A 3 -0.15 -19.63 -8.75
C CYS A 3 -1.64 -19.93 -8.65
N LYS A 4 -1.96 -21.12 -8.13
CA LYS A 4 -3.35 -21.55 -7.93
C LYS A 4 -4.06 -20.82 -6.79
N SER A 5 -3.32 -20.13 -5.92
CA SER A 5 -3.87 -19.47 -4.74
C SER A 5 -2.97 -18.29 -4.31
N PRO A 6 -3.58 -17.20 -3.81
CA PRO A 6 -2.85 -16.02 -3.29
C PRO A 6 -2.17 -16.28 -1.95
N GLU A 7 -2.49 -17.39 -1.28
CA GLU A 7 -1.88 -17.80 -0.02
C GLU A 7 -0.49 -18.44 -0.20
N ASN A 8 -0.13 -18.85 -1.42
CA ASN A 8 1.18 -19.42 -1.70
C ASN A 8 2.29 -18.42 -1.34
N ALA A 9 3.30 -18.88 -0.60
CA ALA A 9 4.41 -18.03 -0.16
C ALA A 9 5.13 -17.31 -1.32
N ILE A 10 5.21 -17.95 -2.49
CA ILE A 10 5.80 -17.37 -3.71
C ILE A 10 5.01 -16.16 -4.24
N ALA A 11 3.71 -16.07 -3.97
CA ALA A 11 2.86 -14.96 -4.41
C ALA A 11 2.99 -13.72 -3.50
N LYS A 12 3.40 -13.91 -2.25
CA LYS A 12 3.48 -12.84 -1.23
C LYS A 12 4.89 -12.31 -0.98
N LYS A 13 5.91 -12.97 -1.55
CA LYS A 13 7.30 -12.63 -1.30
C LYS A 13 7.81 -11.66 -2.35
N GLU A 14 8.54 -10.63 -1.90
CA GLU A 14 9.29 -9.74 -2.78
C GLU A 14 10.56 -10.44 -3.28
N TYR A 15 10.78 -10.38 -4.59
CA TYR A 15 11.96 -10.93 -5.26
C TYR A 15 12.68 -9.81 -5.99
N MET A 16 13.93 -9.55 -5.61
CA MET A 16 14.76 -8.47 -6.15
C MET A 16 15.41 -8.84 -7.50
N PHE A 17 14.64 -9.48 -8.38
CA PHE A 17 15.02 -9.81 -9.76
C PHE A 17 13.76 -9.86 -10.63
N PRO A 18 13.86 -9.86 -11.97
CA PRO A 18 12.69 -9.87 -12.86
C PRO A 18 11.80 -11.09 -12.64
N PHE A 19 10.76 -10.89 -11.83
CA PHE A 19 9.86 -11.95 -11.39
C PHE A 19 8.46 -11.38 -11.22
N SER A 20 7.46 -12.16 -11.62
CA SER A 20 6.06 -11.82 -11.43
C SER A 20 5.26 -13.06 -11.08
N THR A 21 4.23 -12.88 -10.26
CA THR A 21 3.23 -13.91 -9.98
C THR A 21 1.90 -13.48 -10.57
N VAL A 22 1.18 -14.45 -11.11
CA VAL A 22 -0.19 -14.28 -11.61
C VAL A 22 -1.05 -15.25 -10.83
N VAL A 23 -2.10 -14.73 -10.20
CA VAL A 23 -2.92 -15.48 -9.27
C VAL A 23 -4.38 -15.14 -9.49
N GLU A 24 -5.24 -16.15 -9.52
CA GLU A 24 -6.68 -15.97 -9.53
C GLU A 24 -7.19 -15.73 -8.10
N CYS A 25 -8.04 -14.71 -7.94
CA CYS A 25 -8.64 -14.36 -6.67
C CYS A 25 -10.06 -13.81 -6.91
N PRO A 26 -11.07 -14.21 -6.12
CA PRO A 26 -12.39 -13.58 -6.16
C PRO A 26 -12.31 -12.07 -5.91
N GLU A 27 -13.05 -11.29 -6.71
CA GLU A 27 -12.97 -9.82 -6.72
C GLU A 27 -13.19 -9.19 -5.33
N ASP A 28 -14.15 -9.74 -4.57
CA ASP A 28 -14.51 -9.30 -3.22
C ASP A 28 -13.44 -9.57 -2.16
N GLN A 29 -12.48 -10.46 -2.46
CA GLN A 29 -11.38 -10.84 -1.57
C GLN A 29 -10.05 -10.20 -1.97
N MET A 30 -9.94 -9.62 -3.17
CA MET A 30 -8.68 -9.11 -3.72
C MET A 30 -8.01 -8.11 -2.78
N LEU A 31 -8.72 -7.07 -2.36
CA LEU A 31 -8.15 -5.99 -1.53
C LEU A 31 -7.68 -6.48 -0.15
N ALA A 32 -8.37 -7.46 0.43
CA ALA A 32 -7.98 -8.05 1.70
C ALA A 32 -6.77 -9.00 1.56
N LYS A 33 -6.72 -9.78 0.47
CA LYS A 33 -5.68 -10.79 0.27
C LYS A 33 -4.35 -10.24 -0.25
N ILE A 34 -4.37 -9.13 -0.98
CA ILE A 34 -3.13 -8.50 -1.49
C ILE A 34 -2.26 -8.00 -0.34
N GLY A 35 -2.84 -7.63 0.81
CA GLY A 35 -2.12 -7.07 1.94
C GLY A 35 -1.44 -5.72 1.63
N PRO A 36 -0.51 -5.28 2.50
CA PRO A 36 0.22 -4.03 2.30
C PRO A 36 0.85 -3.94 0.92
N THR A 37 0.60 -2.84 0.20
CA THR A 37 0.99 -2.68 -1.20
C THR A 37 1.61 -1.30 -1.41
N LEU A 38 2.87 -1.26 -1.85
CA LEU A 38 3.57 -0.01 -2.16
C LEU A 38 2.90 0.74 -3.32
N VAL A 39 2.63 0.03 -4.42
CA VAL A 39 1.92 0.59 -5.57
C VAL A 39 1.00 -0.45 -6.19
N GLY A 40 -0.26 -0.08 -6.41
CA GLY A 40 -1.26 -0.92 -7.04
C GLY A 40 -1.93 -0.23 -8.23
N THR A 41 -2.16 -0.97 -9.31
CA THR A 41 -3.04 -0.53 -10.40
C THR A 41 -4.27 -1.42 -10.43
N VAL A 42 -5.45 -0.80 -10.28
CA VAL A 42 -6.74 -1.47 -10.38
C VAL A 42 -7.34 -1.19 -11.76
N ILE A 43 -7.47 -2.24 -12.56
CA ILE A 43 -8.00 -2.18 -13.93
C ILE A 43 -9.40 -2.76 -13.92
N THR A 44 -10.41 -1.91 -13.78
CA THR A 44 -11.81 -2.34 -13.74
C THR A 44 -12.74 -1.22 -14.23
N LYS A 45 -13.97 -1.60 -14.59
CA LYS A 45 -15.11 -0.68 -14.79
C LYS A 45 -16.12 -0.75 -13.65
N ASN A 46 -15.91 -1.62 -12.66
CA ASN A 46 -16.80 -1.78 -11.52
C ASN A 46 -16.62 -0.63 -10.52
N GLU A 47 -17.61 0.26 -10.43
CA GLU A 47 -17.59 1.42 -9.52
C GLU A 47 -17.47 1.03 -8.05
N LYS A 48 -18.06 -0.10 -7.64
CA LYS A 48 -17.98 -0.58 -6.26
C LYS A 48 -16.55 -0.94 -5.89
N LEU A 49 -15.84 -1.62 -6.79
CA LEU A 49 -14.44 -1.99 -6.59
C LEU A 49 -13.54 -0.76 -6.62
N ILE A 50 -13.79 0.19 -7.51
CA ILE A 50 -13.07 1.47 -7.55
C ILE A 50 -13.20 2.19 -6.21
N HIS A 51 -14.43 2.32 -5.70
CA HIS A 51 -14.67 2.97 -4.41
C HIS A 51 -14.02 2.20 -3.25
N ALA A 52 -14.08 0.87 -3.26
CA ALA A 52 -13.42 0.05 -2.24
C ALA A 52 -11.89 0.20 -2.29
N ALA A 53 -11.30 0.23 -3.48
CA ALA A 53 -9.86 0.44 -3.66
C ALA A 53 -9.43 1.85 -3.23
N THR A 54 -10.21 2.89 -3.54
CA THR A 54 -9.94 4.26 -3.09
C THR A 54 -9.91 4.38 -1.56
N ASN A 55 -10.71 3.59 -0.84
CA ASN A 55 -10.73 3.55 0.62
C ASN A 55 -9.68 2.60 1.23
N ALA A 56 -8.94 1.84 0.42
CA ALA A 56 -7.94 0.89 0.88
C ALA A 56 -6.64 1.61 1.28
N THR A 57 -6.57 2.07 2.53
CA THR A 57 -5.43 2.86 3.05
C THR A 57 -4.12 2.08 3.18
N HIS A 58 -4.15 0.75 2.98
CA HIS A 58 -2.95 -0.10 2.95
C HIS A 58 -2.27 -0.17 1.57
N ILE A 59 -2.82 0.56 0.59
CA ILE A 59 -2.20 0.78 -0.71
C ILE A 59 -1.64 2.20 -0.72
N ASP A 60 -0.31 2.35 -0.68
CA ASP A 60 0.30 3.67 -0.55
C ASP A 60 0.08 4.51 -1.82
N ARG A 61 0.32 3.92 -3.00
CA ARG A 61 0.01 4.54 -4.30
C ARG A 61 -0.99 3.73 -5.09
N LEU A 62 -2.19 4.26 -5.24
CA LEU A 62 -3.25 3.67 -6.04
C LEU A 62 -3.40 4.33 -7.41
N ASN A 63 -3.42 3.51 -8.46
CA ASN A 63 -3.83 3.91 -9.80
C ASN A 63 -5.15 3.24 -10.17
N ILE A 64 -6.07 4.00 -10.76
CA ILE A 64 -7.31 3.46 -11.35
C ILE A 64 -7.22 3.58 -12.87
N GLY A 65 -7.45 2.47 -13.58
CA GLY A 65 -7.37 2.37 -15.04
C GLY A 65 -6.03 1.83 -15.54
N ALA A 66 -5.83 1.85 -16.86
CA ALA A 66 -4.66 1.25 -17.53
C ALA A 66 -3.38 2.10 -17.38
N ILE A 67 -2.97 2.33 -16.13
CA ILE A 67 -1.79 3.11 -15.76
C ILE A 67 -0.72 2.14 -15.23
N PRO A 68 0.46 2.06 -15.84
CA PRO A 68 1.49 1.15 -15.37
C PRO A 68 2.03 1.62 -14.01
N THR A 69 2.35 0.69 -13.12
CA THR A 69 2.91 0.99 -11.79
C THR A 69 4.25 1.71 -11.85
N THR A 70 4.93 1.69 -13.00
CA THR A 70 6.19 2.43 -13.25
C THR A 70 5.98 3.89 -13.64
N LYS A 71 4.75 4.33 -13.95
CA LYS A 71 4.48 5.72 -14.30
C LYS A 71 4.47 6.57 -13.04
N LEU A 72 5.49 7.42 -12.91
CA LEU A 72 5.69 8.31 -11.77
C LEU A 72 5.28 9.74 -12.13
N ASN A 73 4.66 10.44 -11.17
CA ASN A 73 4.47 11.88 -11.21
C ASN A 73 5.21 12.50 -10.02
N TRP A 74 6.10 13.47 -10.28
CA TRP A 74 6.88 14.16 -9.27
C TRP A 74 6.05 14.85 -8.18
N LEU A 75 4.81 15.25 -8.50
CA LEU A 75 3.91 15.91 -7.57
C LEU A 75 3.13 14.93 -6.68
N GLN A 76 3.17 13.63 -6.97
CA GLN A 76 2.51 12.64 -6.13
C GLN A 76 3.48 12.20 -5.02
N PRO A 77 3.04 12.03 -3.77
CA PRO A 77 3.86 11.37 -2.77
C PRO A 77 4.15 9.93 -3.25
N HIS A 78 5.43 9.59 -3.40
CA HIS A 78 5.86 8.35 -4.06
C HIS A 78 6.92 7.57 -3.30
N GLU A 79 7.44 8.13 -2.22
CA GLU A 79 8.39 7.48 -1.32
C GLU A 79 7.86 7.63 0.11
N GLY A 80 8.01 6.58 0.91
CA GLY A 80 7.84 6.70 2.35
C GLY A 80 8.83 7.74 2.88
N ASN A 81 8.39 8.61 3.78
CA ASN A 81 9.28 9.61 4.34
C ASN A 81 10.28 8.91 5.29
N ILE A 82 11.59 9.10 5.05
CA ILE A 82 12.63 8.55 5.94
C ILE A 82 12.44 9.01 7.40
N ILE A 83 11.84 10.19 7.60
CA ILE A 83 11.49 10.69 8.93
C ILE A 83 10.44 9.81 9.61
N ASP A 84 9.45 9.28 8.88
CA ASP A 84 8.44 8.37 9.44
C ASP A 84 9.04 7.02 9.84
N PHE A 85 10.16 6.62 9.22
CA PHE A 85 10.95 5.44 9.62
C PHE A 85 11.85 5.71 10.83
N LEU A 86 12.50 6.87 10.88
CA LEU A 86 13.49 7.21 11.89
C LEU A 86 12.89 7.76 13.18
N PHE A 87 11.73 8.41 13.09
CA PHE A 87 11.11 9.15 14.18
C PHE A 87 9.62 8.86 14.26
N ARG A 88 9.11 8.81 15.48
CA ARG A 88 7.68 8.68 15.73
C ARG A 88 7.12 10.02 16.18
N SER A 89 6.26 10.61 15.36
CA SER A 89 5.54 11.84 15.73
C SER A 89 4.70 11.62 16.98
N ARG A 90 4.91 12.43 18.01
CA ARG A 90 4.10 12.43 19.24
C ARG A 90 3.77 13.85 19.65
N ALA A 91 2.48 14.16 19.69
CA ALA A 91 2.00 15.31 20.44
C ALA A 91 2.20 15.03 21.93
N TYR A 92 2.97 15.87 22.60
CA TYR A 92 3.32 15.72 24.01
C TYR A 92 2.96 17.01 24.74
N GLN A 93 2.19 16.89 25.81
CA GLN A 93 1.80 18.00 26.66
C GLN A 93 1.97 17.56 28.11
N VAL A 94 2.62 18.40 28.91
CA VAL A 94 2.76 18.20 30.36
C VAL A 94 2.24 19.43 31.10
N PRO A 95 1.68 19.25 32.31
CA PRO A 95 1.27 20.36 33.16
C PRO A 95 2.45 21.24 33.58
N GLU A 96 2.19 22.54 33.76
CA GLU A 96 3.22 23.54 34.12
C GLU A 96 3.97 23.21 35.41
N ALA A 97 3.28 22.57 36.38
CA ALA A 97 3.88 22.10 37.63
C ALA A 97 5.03 21.08 37.44
N GLN A 98 5.12 20.40 36.28
CA GLN A 98 6.18 19.45 35.95
C GLN A 98 7.31 20.05 35.10
N LEU A 99 7.19 21.32 34.65
CA LEU A 99 8.23 22.02 33.88
C LEU A 99 9.22 22.79 34.78
N ALA A 100 8.82 23.14 36.01
CA ALA A 100 9.61 23.99 36.92
C ALA A 100 10.77 23.27 37.65
N GLY A 101 11.12 22.04 37.23
CA GLY A 101 12.14 21.21 37.88
C GLY A 101 13.28 20.72 36.98
N ALA A 102 13.43 21.30 35.78
CA ALA A 102 14.53 21.03 34.85
C ALA A 102 15.47 22.22 34.73
#